data_AF-A0A551Y093-F1
#
_entry.id   AF-A0A551Y093-F1
#
_cell.length_a   1.000
_cell.length_b   1.000
_cell.length_c   1.000
_cell.angle_alpha   90.00
_cell.angle_beta   90.00
_cell.angle_gamma   90.00
#
_symmetry.space_group_name_H-M   'P 1'
#
loop_
_entity.id
_entity.type
_entity.pdbx_description
1 polymer ?
#
loop_
_entity_poly.entity_id
_entity_poly.type
_entity_poly.pdbx_seq_one_letter_code
_entity_poly.pdbx_strand_id
1 'polypeptide(L)'
;NLKLIGTNNINGTGNNANNIITGNSGNNQINGANGADILTGGPGADTFIFQFGQSTISASDRITDFAINSDKIDLLTQGGLPMNAPSSFSRAANSTVTTLDNLINQVFTDANGATTGNQGLGVNSAALVQVTSGAIAGTYLVINDSMAGFQSSNDLLINITGFTGTLPALGNIPVSNFFI
;
A
#
# COMPACT_ATOMS: atom_id res chain seq x y z
N ASN A 1 5.74 -18.30 -6.87
CA ASN A 1 6.94 -17.69 -6.26
C ASN A 1 7.97 -17.38 -7.33
N LEU A 2 8.57 -16.20 -7.27
CA LEU A 2 9.49 -15.65 -8.24
C LEU A 2 10.68 -15.00 -7.52
N LYS A 3 11.90 -15.21 -8.02
CA LYS A 3 13.09 -14.55 -7.53
C LYS A 3 13.89 -14.00 -8.69
N LEU A 4 14.12 -12.70 -8.71
CA LEU A 4 14.91 -12.03 -9.73
C LEU A 4 16.40 -12.16 -9.38
N ILE A 5 17.25 -12.32 -10.40
CA ILE A 5 18.70 -12.53 -10.23
C ILE A 5 19.51 -11.54 -11.07
N GLY A 6 20.79 -11.37 -10.73
CA GLY A 6 21.66 -10.37 -11.35
C GLY A 6 21.41 -8.97 -10.79
N THR A 7 21.87 -7.95 -11.52
CA THR A 7 21.83 -6.54 -11.07
C THR A 7 21.11 -5.63 -12.07
N ASN A 8 20.55 -6.20 -13.14
CA ASN A 8 19.80 -5.44 -14.13
C ASN A 8 18.39 -5.12 -13.59
N ASN A 9 17.77 -4.09 -14.15
CA ASN A 9 16.37 -3.76 -13.92
C ASN A 9 15.50 -4.86 -14.53
N ILE A 10 14.98 -5.76 -13.70
CA ILE A 10 14.13 -6.87 -14.13
C ILE A 10 12.78 -6.69 -13.47
N ASN A 11 11.72 -6.90 -14.24
CA ASN A 11 10.36 -6.82 -13.73
C ASN A 11 9.87 -8.22 -13.32
N GLY A 12 9.08 -8.28 -12.25
CA GLY A 12 8.45 -9.49 -11.75
C GLY A 12 6.94 -9.35 -11.74
N THR A 13 6.23 -10.30 -12.34
CA THR A 13 4.77 -10.38 -12.25
C THR A 13 4.37 -11.76 -11.73
N GLY A 14 3.47 -11.76 -10.76
CA GLY A 14 2.88 -12.95 -10.21
C GLY A 14 1.75 -13.54 -11.07
N ASN A 15 0.86 -14.26 -10.43
CA ASN A 15 -0.30 -14.92 -11.03
C ASN A 15 -1.51 -14.82 -10.09
N ASN A 16 -2.57 -15.59 -10.34
CA ASN A 16 -3.80 -15.50 -9.54
C ASN A 16 -3.76 -16.23 -8.19
N ALA A 17 -2.59 -16.69 -7.75
CA ALA A 17 -2.41 -17.37 -6.47
C ALA A 17 -1.41 -16.59 -5.62
N ASN A 18 -1.42 -16.84 -4.31
CA ASN A 18 -0.47 -16.24 -3.37
C ASN A 18 0.98 -16.48 -3.84
N ASN A 19 1.73 -15.40 -3.99
CA ASN A 19 3.08 -15.39 -4.51
C ASN A 19 4.05 -14.76 -3.51
N ILE A 20 5.24 -15.35 -3.44
CA ILE A 20 6.41 -14.69 -2.86
C ILE A 20 7.26 -14.21 -4.03
N ILE A 21 7.45 -12.90 -4.15
CA ILE A 21 8.26 -12.27 -5.19
C ILE A 21 9.39 -11.48 -4.53
N THR A 22 10.62 -11.84 -4.85
CA THR A 22 11.82 -11.12 -4.39
C THR A 22 12.57 -10.55 -5.58
N GLY A 23 12.76 -9.23 -5.57
CA GLY A 23 13.56 -8.51 -6.54
C GLY A 23 15.07 -8.76 -6.39
N ASN A 24 15.84 -8.02 -7.17
CA ASN A 24 17.29 -8.05 -7.20
C ASN A 24 17.87 -6.70 -6.75
N SER A 25 19.09 -6.34 -7.16
CA SER A 25 19.70 -5.05 -6.77
C SER A 25 19.48 -3.92 -7.77
N GLY A 26 18.73 -4.17 -8.84
CA GLY A 26 18.35 -3.17 -9.82
C GLY A 26 16.97 -2.59 -9.50
N ASN A 27 16.55 -1.56 -10.22
CA ASN A 27 15.22 -0.98 -10.04
C ASN A 27 14.18 -1.92 -10.67
N ASN A 28 13.38 -2.59 -9.86
CA ASN A 28 12.43 -3.59 -10.31
C ASN A 28 11.01 -3.04 -10.31
N GLN A 29 10.20 -3.45 -11.29
CA GLN A 29 8.75 -3.31 -11.20
C GLN A 29 8.16 -4.64 -10.77
N ILE A 30 7.42 -4.64 -9.67
CA ILE A 30 6.89 -5.86 -9.05
C ILE A 30 5.36 -5.75 -8.97
N ASN A 31 4.66 -6.71 -9.53
CA ASN A 31 3.20 -6.85 -9.43
C ASN A 31 2.88 -8.26 -8.91
N GLY A 32 2.21 -8.37 -7.76
CA GLY A 32 1.80 -9.65 -7.18
C GLY A 32 0.69 -10.35 -7.97
N ALA A 33 -0.13 -9.56 -8.67
CA ALA A 33 -1.40 -9.92 -9.30
C ALA A 33 -2.49 -10.22 -8.27
N ASN A 34 -3.23 -11.33 -8.39
CA ASN A 34 -4.30 -11.63 -7.43
C ASN A 34 -3.80 -12.63 -6.40
N GLY A 35 -4.27 -12.52 -5.16
CA GLY A 35 -3.84 -13.39 -4.08
C GLY A 35 -3.43 -12.54 -2.89
N ALA A 36 -2.95 -13.19 -1.84
CA ALA A 36 -2.26 -12.51 -0.75
C ALA A 36 -0.76 -12.71 -0.93
N ASP A 37 -0.09 -11.68 -1.42
CA ASP A 37 1.29 -11.76 -1.89
C ASP A 37 2.30 -11.19 -0.88
N ILE A 38 3.54 -11.68 -0.97
CA ILE A 38 4.68 -11.16 -0.22
C ILE A 38 5.70 -10.65 -1.24
N LEU A 39 5.89 -9.34 -1.26
CA LEU A 39 6.70 -8.63 -2.22
C LEU A 39 7.92 -8.03 -1.50
N THR A 40 9.10 -8.27 -2.05
CA THR A 40 10.36 -7.70 -1.57
C THR A 40 11.05 -7.04 -2.76
N GLY A 41 11.33 -5.74 -2.68
CA GLY A 41 12.03 -5.00 -3.74
C GLY A 41 13.51 -5.36 -3.79
N GLY A 42 14.14 -5.35 -2.63
CA GLY A 42 15.59 -5.44 -2.49
C GLY A 42 16.23 -4.04 -2.53
N PRO A 43 17.54 -3.96 -2.80
CA PRO A 43 18.20 -2.69 -3.07
C PRO A 43 17.75 -2.11 -4.41
N GLY A 44 17.53 -0.80 -4.47
CA GLY A 44 17.12 -0.12 -5.69
C GLY A 44 16.08 0.94 -5.38
N ALA A 45 15.57 1.59 -6.43
CA ALA A 45 14.31 2.31 -6.36
C ALA A 45 13.27 1.46 -7.08
N ASP A 46 12.48 0.72 -6.31
CA ASP A 46 11.53 -0.25 -6.83
C ASP A 46 10.13 0.33 -6.97
N THR A 47 9.37 -0.19 -7.93
CA THR A 47 7.97 0.17 -8.14
C THR A 47 7.09 -1.04 -7.90
N PHE A 48 6.21 -0.95 -6.91
CA PHE A 48 5.19 -1.96 -6.63
C PHE A 48 3.88 -1.54 -7.31
N ILE A 49 3.40 -2.35 -8.24
CA ILE A 49 2.22 -2.04 -9.06
C ILE A 49 1.01 -2.77 -8.49
N PHE A 50 -0.06 -2.04 -8.22
CA PHE A 50 -1.32 -2.60 -7.75
C PHE A 50 -2.48 -2.16 -8.62
N GLN A 51 -3.26 -3.14 -9.07
CA GLN A 51 -4.57 -2.90 -9.65
C GLN A 51 -5.61 -2.88 -8.54
N PHE A 52 -6.54 -1.92 -8.56
CA PHE A 52 -7.71 -1.98 -7.69
C PHE A 52 -8.41 -3.35 -7.82
N GLY A 53 -8.69 -3.96 -6.67
CA GLY A 53 -9.20 -5.33 -6.53
C GLY A 53 -8.15 -6.42 -6.27
N GLN A 54 -6.85 -6.14 -6.36
CA GLN A 54 -5.78 -7.13 -6.13
C GLN A 54 -5.45 -7.31 -4.63
N SER A 55 -5.08 -6.22 -3.95
CA SER A 55 -4.69 -6.24 -2.53
C SER A 55 -5.88 -5.83 -1.64
N THR A 56 -6.92 -6.67 -1.61
CA THR A 56 -8.15 -6.39 -0.83
C THR A 56 -7.97 -6.63 0.67
N ILE A 57 -8.92 -6.21 1.49
CA ILE A 57 -8.89 -6.51 2.94
C ILE A 57 -8.84 -8.01 3.26
N SER A 58 -9.44 -8.85 2.41
CA SER A 58 -9.49 -10.31 2.60
C SER A 58 -8.22 -11.04 2.13
N ALA A 59 -7.44 -10.39 1.26
CA ALA A 59 -6.22 -10.90 0.68
C ALA A 59 -5.24 -9.73 0.49
N SER A 60 -4.82 -9.14 1.62
CA SER A 60 -3.94 -7.97 1.58
C SER A 60 -2.52 -8.41 1.30
N ASP A 61 -1.87 -7.73 0.37
CA ASP A 61 -0.47 -7.94 0.06
C ASP A 61 0.43 -7.30 1.11
N ARG A 62 1.65 -7.83 1.20
CA ARG A 62 2.70 -7.31 2.05
C ARG A 62 3.95 -6.97 1.27
N ILE A 63 4.36 -5.71 1.34
CA ILE A 63 5.70 -5.28 0.93
C ILE A 63 6.61 -5.33 2.16
N THR A 64 7.71 -6.06 2.08
CA THR A 64 8.53 -6.38 3.26
C THR A 64 9.59 -5.32 3.59
N ASP A 65 9.99 -4.51 2.62
CA ASP A 65 11.18 -3.64 2.70
C ASP A 65 10.99 -2.25 2.09
N PHE A 66 9.74 -1.82 1.86
CA PHE A 66 9.41 -0.55 1.20
C PHE A 66 10.24 0.62 1.72
N ALA A 67 11.08 1.22 0.88
CA ALA A 67 11.96 2.31 1.23
C ALA A 67 11.30 3.66 0.95
N ILE A 68 10.82 4.34 2.00
CA ILE A 68 10.10 5.62 1.86
C ILE A 68 10.99 6.65 1.14
N ASN A 69 10.40 7.37 0.18
CA ASN A 69 11.04 8.31 -0.76
C ASN A 69 11.88 7.68 -1.87
N SER A 70 12.32 6.42 -1.74
CA SER A 70 13.03 5.68 -2.80
C SER A 70 12.04 4.90 -3.65
N ASP A 71 11.33 3.96 -3.02
CA ASP A 71 10.37 3.09 -3.68
C ASP A 71 9.06 3.81 -3.92
N LYS A 72 8.30 3.27 -4.88
CA LYS A 72 7.03 3.83 -5.35
C LYS A 72 5.96 2.77 -5.46
N ILE A 73 4.73 3.21 -5.32
CA ILE A 73 3.52 2.48 -5.62
C ILE A 73 2.92 3.10 -6.86
N ASP A 74 2.72 2.27 -7.87
CA ASP A 74 2.02 2.63 -9.10
C ASP A 74 0.65 1.95 -9.09
N LEU A 75 -0.37 2.68 -9.54
CA LEU A 75 -1.75 2.24 -9.44
C LEU A 75 -2.34 2.02 -10.83
N LEU A 76 -3.12 0.95 -10.94
CA LEU A 76 -3.94 0.67 -12.10
C LEU A 76 -5.42 0.69 -11.70
N THR A 77 -6.26 1.18 -12.60
CA THR A 77 -7.72 1.03 -12.50
C THR A 77 -8.12 -0.45 -12.40
N GLN A 78 -9.32 -0.76 -11.95
CA GLN A 78 -9.83 -2.15 -11.93
C GLN A 78 -9.78 -2.84 -13.32
N GLY A 79 -9.77 -2.06 -14.41
CA GLY A 79 -9.61 -2.58 -15.78
C GLY A 79 -8.15 -2.79 -16.22
N GLY A 80 -7.17 -2.60 -15.34
CA GLY A 80 -5.74 -2.74 -15.63
C GLY A 80 -5.13 -1.56 -16.41
N LEU A 81 -5.86 -0.44 -16.55
CA LEU A 81 -5.35 0.77 -17.19
C LEU A 81 -4.55 1.63 -16.21
N PRO A 82 -3.47 2.30 -16.65
CA PRO A 82 -2.75 3.27 -15.83
C PRO A 82 -3.67 4.35 -15.27
N MET A 83 -3.41 4.78 -14.04
CA MET A 83 -4.09 5.91 -13.42
C MET A 83 -3.09 6.83 -12.72
N ASN A 84 -3.52 8.05 -12.45
CA ASN A 84 -2.70 8.98 -11.67
C ASN A 84 -2.61 8.51 -10.21
N ALA A 85 -1.51 8.86 -9.55
CA ALA A 85 -1.38 8.75 -8.11
C ALA A 85 -2.57 9.39 -7.35
N PRO A 86 -2.82 8.98 -6.09
CA PRO A 86 -3.89 9.55 -5.28
C PRO A 86 -3.80 11.07 -5.22
N SER A 87 -4.94 11.75 -5.36
CA SER A 87 -5.05 13.21 -5.32
C SER A 87 -4.69 13.81 -3.96
N SER A 88 -4.79 13.01 -2.90
CA SER A 88 -4.37 13.35 -1.56
C SER A 88 -3.84 12.12 -0.84
N PHE A 89 -2.85 12.35 0.03
CA PHE A 89 -2.28 11.32 0.88
C PHE A 89 -2.06 11.90 2.27
N SER A 90 -2.45 11.16 3.29
CA SER A 90 -2.32 11.62 4.68
C SER A 90 -1.93 10.47 5.61
N ARG A 91 -1.47 10.80 6.81
CA ARG A 91 -1.25 9.85 7.89
C ARG A 91 -2.37 9.99 8.93
N ALA A 92 -3.08 8.90 9.16
CA ALA A 92 -4.06 8.76 10.23
C ALA A 92 -3.37 8.61 11.59
N ALA A 93 -4.13 8.82 12.66
CA ALA A 93 -3.63 8.56 14.02
C ALA A 93 -3.27 7.07 14.17
N ASN A 94 -2.30 6.77 15.04
CA ASN A 94 -2.00 5.38 15.37
C ASN A 94 -3.24 4.70 15.94
N SER A 95 -3.47 3.44 15.54
CA SER A 95 -4.62 2.65 15.96
C SER A 95 -4.21 1.54 16.91
N THR A 96 -5.12 1.17 17.81
CA THR A 96 -5.01 0.01 18.71
C THR A 96 -6.09 -1.04 18.44
N VAL A 97 -6.87 -0.87 17.35
CA VAL A 97 -7.88 -1.84 16.94
C VAL A 97 -7.24 -3.18 16.57
N THR A 98 -8.01 -4.25 16.69
CA THR A 98 -7.51 -5.62 16.59
C THR A 98 -7.93 -6.36 15.32
N THR A 99 -8.77 -5.76 14.48
CA THR A 99 -9.23 -6.33 13.21
C THR A 99 -9.01 -5.33 12.07
N LEU A 100 -8.77 -5.84 10.86
CA LEU A 100 -8.61 -4.98 9.69
C LEU A 100 -9.90 -4.23 9.37
N ASP A 101 -11.07 -4.83 9.57
CA ASP A 101 -12.36 -4.14 9.35
C ASP A 101 -12.49 -2.89 10.23
N ASN A 102 -12.13 -3.00 11.51
CA ASN A 102 -12.17 -1.86 12.43
C ASN A 102 -11.11 -0.81 12.08
N LEU A 103 -9.93 -1.24 11.61
CA LEU A 103 -8.89 -0.33 11.12
C LEU A 103 -9.36 0.48 9.92
N ILE A 104 -9.93 -0.20 8.91
CA ILE A 104 -10.45 0.45 7.71
C ILE A 104 -11.58 1.42 8.06
N ASN A 105 -12.56 0.99 8.87
CA ASN A 105 -13.64 1.87 9.31
C ASN A 105 -13.12 3.12 10.04
N GLN A 106 -12.09 2.97 10.87
CA GLN A 106 -11.42 4.09 11.54
C GLN A 106 -10.80 5.05 10.51
N VAL A 107 -10.00 4.52 9.56
CA VAL A 107 -9.31 5.34 8.55
C VAL A 107 -10.28 6.03 7.59
N PHE A 108 -11.37 5.38 7.20
CA PHE A 108 -12.41 6.00 6.37
C PHE A 108 -13.23 7.06 7.12
N THR A 109 -13.25 7.02 8.45
CA THR A 109 -13.87 8.06 9.28
C THR A 109 -12.93 9.22 9.55
N ASP A 110 -11.66 8.91 9.80
CA ASP A 110 -10.60 9.87 10.09
C ASP A 110 -9.26 9.41 9.49
N ALA A 111 -9.00 9.87 8.27
CA ALA A 111 -7.79 9.59 7.51
C ALA A 111 -6.61 10.48 7.97
N ASN A 112 -6.90 11.56 8.68
CA ASN A 112 -5.98 12.63 9.02
C ASN A 112 -5.89 12.71 10.55
N GLY A 113 -4.87 12.11 11.13
CA GLY A 113 -4.70 12.08 12.59
C GLY A 113 -4.24 13.41 13.20
N ALA A 114 -4.08 14.48 12.42
CA ALA A 114 -3.52 15.75 12.88
C ALA A 114 -4.60 16.74 13.34
N THR A 115 -5.84 16.59 12.90
CA THR A 115 -6.95 17.46 13.27
C THR A 115 -8.05 16.68 13.98
N THR A 116 -8.79 17.36 14.86
CA THR A 116 -9.94 16.75 15.52
C THR A 116 -11.16 16.79 14.61
N GLY A 117 -11.81 15.64 14.40
CA GLY A 117 -13.09 15.50 13.71
C GLY A 117 -13.06 14.36 12.67
N ASN A 118 -14.20 14.11 12.03
CA ASN A 118 -14.30 13.04 11.04
C ASN A 118 -13.76 13.51 9.68
N GLN A 119 -12.44 13.46 9.51
CA GLN A 119 -11.76 13.78 8.26
C GLN A 119 -11.67 12.52 7.40
N GLY A 120 -12.82 12.06 6.90
CA GLY A 120 -12.92 10.80 6.19
C GLY A 120 -12.01 10.72 4.96
N LEU A 121 -11.62 9.49 4.61
CA LEU A 121 -10.84 9.21 3.42
C LEU A 121 -11.68 9.54 2.17
N GLY A 122 -11.22 10.48 1.36
CA GLY A 122 -11.91 10.92 0.15
C GLY A 122 -11.79 9.94 -1.02
N VAL A 123 -12.48 10.22 -2.11
CA VAL A 123 -12.26 9.50 -3.39
C VAL A 123 -10.86 9.80 -3.93
N ASN A 124 -10.25 8.82 -4.60
CA ASN A 124 -8.91 8.88 -5.18
C ASN A 124 -7.89 9.44 -4.16
N SER A 125 -7.90 8.87 -2.96
CA SER A 125 -7.05 9.32 -1.86
C SER A 125 -6.46 8.13 -1.13
N ALA A 126 -5.38 8.37 -0.40
CA ALA A 126 -4.72 7.35 0.39
C ALA A 126 -4.52 7.82 1.83
N ALA A 127 -4.43 6.84 2.73
CA ALA A 127 -4.04 7.05 4.11
C ALA A 127 -3.00 6.02 4.56
N LEU A 128 -2.01 6.51 5.31
CA LEU A 128 -1.05 5.70 6.04
C LEU A 128 -1.49 5.58 7.49
N VAL A 129 -1.53 4.36 8.02
CA VAL A 129 -1.88 4.12 9.43
C VAL A 129 -0.93 3.10 10.04
N GLN A 130 -0.60 3.30 11.32
CA GLN A 130 0.16 2.33 12.10
C GLN A 130 -0.74 1.73 13.18
N VAL A 131 -0.81 0.40 13.23
CA VAL A 131 -1.42 -0.35 14.32
C VAL A 131 -0.33 -0.76 15.30
N THR A 132 -0.47 -0.38 16.57
CA THR A 132 0.59 -0.51 17.58
C THR A 132 0.42 -1.72 18.50
N SER A 133 -0.66 -2.48 18.37
CA SER A 133 -0.99 -3.61 19.25
C SER A 133 -1.80 -4.69 18.56
N GLY A 134 -1.77 -5.91 19.11
CA GLY A 134 -2.59 -7.02 18.63
C GLY A 134 -2.00 -7.77 17.43
N ALA A 135 -2.77 -8.71 16.89
CA ALA A 135 -2.33 -9.62 15.83
C ALA A 135 -2.08 -8.92 14.49
N ILE A 136 -2.72 -7.78 14.27
CA ILE A 136 -2.57 -6.96 13.06
C ILE A 136 -1.57 -5.80 13.25
N ALA A 137 -0.76 -5.81 14.30
CA ALA A 137 0.25 -4.76 14.52
C ALA A 137 1.14 -4.61 13.28
N GLY A 138 1.31 -3.39 12.80
CA GLY A 138 1.94 -3.13 11.52
C GLY A 138 1.64 -1.74 10.95
N THR A 139 2.20 -1.47 9.77
CA THR A 139 1.96 -0.22 9.02
C THR A 139 1.25 -0.55 7.73
N TYR A 140 0.16 0.17 7.46
CA TYR A 140 -0.74 -0.10 6.35
C TYR A 140 -0.99 1.15 5.52
N LEU A 141 -1.11 0.94 4.21
CA LEU A 141 -1.64 1.91 3.27
C LEU A 141 -3.07 1.49 2.93
N VAL A 142 -4.01 2.42 3.09
CA VAL A 142 -5.40 2.29 2.66
C VAL A 142 -5.58 3.23 1.49
N ILE A 143 -6.00 2.73 0.34
CA ILE A 143 -6.12 3.52 -0.88
C ILE A 143 -7.55 3.35 -1.39
N ASN A 144 -8.26 4.47 -1.46
CA ASN A 144 -9.62 4.53 -1.98
C ASN A 144 -9.59 4.86 -3.48
N ASP A 145 -10.40 4.14 -4.25
CA ASP A 145 -10.58 4.38 -5.67
C ASP A 145 -11.44 5.63 -5.96
N SER A 146 -11.97 5.76 -7.17
CA SER A 146 -12.84 6.90 -7.55
C SER A 146 -14.25 6.87 -6.97
N MET A 147 -14.64 5.84 -6.21
CA MET A 147 -15.94 5.72 -5.55
C MET A 147 -15.82 6.08 -4.07
N ALA A 148 -16.95 6.53 -3.50
CA ALA A 148 -16.99 7.04 -2.14
C ALA A 148 -17.25 5.91 -1.14
N GLY A 149 -16.56 5.96 0.00
CA GLY A 149 -16.64 4.94 1.03
C GLY A 149 -15.68 3.79 0.75
N PHE A 150 -15.71 2.77 1.61
CA PHE A 150 -14.86 1.60 1.44
C PHE A 150 -15.56 0.50 0.67
N GLN A 151 -14.98 0.08 -0.45
CA GLN A 151 -15.36 -1.12 -1.20
C GLN A 151 -14.37 -2.25 -0.94
N SER A 152 -14.74 -3.18 -0.05
CA SER A 152 -13.89 -4.32 0.35
C SER A 152 -13.35 -5.19 -0.77
N SER A 153 -14.02 -5.23 -1.93
CA SER A 153 -13.59 -6.00 -3.10
C SER A 153 -12.79 -5.19 -4.12
N ASN A 154 -12.59 -3.89 -3.91
CA ASN A 154 -11.92 -3.03 -4.88
C ASN A 154 -10.82 -2.18 -4.27
N ASP A 155 -11.10 -1.50 -3.16
CA ASP A 155 -10.12 -0.64 -2.51
C ASP A 155 -8.94 -1.44 -1.98
N LEU A 156 -7.78 -0.79 -1.97
CA LEU A 156 -6.53 -1.45 -1.65
C LEU A 156 -6.20 -1.27 -0.17
N LEU A 157 -5.77 -2.36 0.44
CA LEU A 157 -5.09 -2.40 1.71
C LEU A 157 -3.75 -3.08 1.51
N ILE A 158 -2.65 -2.34 1.66
CA ILE A 158 -1.29 -2.87 1.48
C ILE A 158 -0.57 -2.78 2.82
N ASN A 159 0.01 -3.89 3.27
CA ASN A 159 0.85 -3.95 4.45
C ASN A 159 2.30 -3.63 4.09
N ILE A 160 2.86 -2.55 4.64
CA ILE A 160 4.26 -2.17 4.43
C ILE A 160 5.10 -2.32 5.72
N THR A 161 4.70 -3.24 6.59
CA THR A 161 5.42 -3.51 7.85
C THR A 161 6.81 -4.05 7.56
N GLY A 162 7.82 -3.32 8.02
CA GLY A 162 9.22 -3.54 7.67
C GLY A 162 9.80 -2.46 6.76
N PHE A 163 9.02 -1.43 6.42
CA PHE A 163 9.50 -0.27 5.65
C PHE A 163 10.79 0.32 6.24
N THR A 164 11.59 0.93 5.37
CA THR A 164 12.80 1.66 5.76
C THR A 164 12.63 3.17 5.55
N GLY A 165 13.41 3.96 6.30
CA GLY A 165 13.29 5.41 6.35
C GLY A 165 12.45 5.91 7.53
N THR A 166 12.06 7.19 7.48
CA THR A 166 11.33 7.85 8.58
C THR A 166 9.84 7.80 8.33
N LEU A 167 9.07 7.34 9.33
CA LEU A 167 7.61 7.41 9.28
C LEU A 167 7.16 8.88 9.19
N PRO A 168 6.31 9.25 8.19
CA PRO A 168 5.81 10.62 8.06
C PRO A 168 5.07 11.11 9.31
N ALA A 169 4.98 12.42 9.53
CA ALA A 169 4.15 13.00 10.59
C ALA A 169 2.64 12.77 10.32
N LEU A 170 1.80 12.98 11.33
CA LEU A 170 0.34 12.95 11.17
C LEU A 170 -0.14 14.02 10.19
N GLY A 171 -1.24 13.77 9.49
CA GLY A 171 -1.79 14.71 8.51
C GLY A 171 -1.18 14.55 7.10
N ASN A 172 -1.14 15.61 6.30
CA ASN A 172 -0.75 15.53 4.88
C ASN A 172 0.66 14.96 4.68
N ILE A 173 0.77 14.01 3.76
CA ILE A 173 2.03 13.46 3.25
C ILE A 173 2.13 13.87 1.77
N PRO A 174 3.30 14.34 1.29
CA PRO A 174 3.52 14.48 -0.15
C PRO A 174 3.31 13.14 -0.86
N VAL A 175 2.40 13.12 -1.84
CA VAL A 175 2.05 11.92 -2.61
C VAL A 175 3.29 11.27 -3.24
N SER A 176 4.21 12.10 -3.76
CA SER A 176 5.47 11.66 -4.38
C SER A 176 6.42 10.91 -3.45
N ASN A 177 6.20 10.92 -2.13
CA ASN A 177 7.01 10.15 -1.21
C ASN A 177 6.77 8.63 -1.38
N PHE A 178 5.56 8.24 -1.81
CA PHE A 178 5.13 6.85 -1.91
C PHE A 178 4.57 6.48 -3.28
N PHE A 179 4.03 7.41 -4.06
CA PHE A 179 3.33 7.12 -5.31
C PHE A 179 3.98 7.82 -6.51
N ILE A 180 3.74 7.31 -7.72
CA ILE A 180 4.13 7.91 -9.00
C ILE A 180 2.95 8.07 -9.95
#